data_AF-A0A1I4IF44-F1
#
_entry.id   AF-A0A1I4IF44-F1
#
_cell.length_a   1.000
_cell.length_b   1.000
_cell.length_c   1.000
_cell.angle_alpha   90.00
_cell.angle_beta   90.00
_cell.angle_gamma   90.00
#
_symmetry.space_group_name_H-M   'P 1'
#
loop_
_entity.id
_entity.type
_entity.pdbx_description
1 polymer ?
#
loop_
_entity_poly.entity_id
_entity_poly.type
_entity_poly.pdbx_seq_one_letter_code
_entity_poly.pdbx_strand_id
1 'polypeptide(L)'
;MSILLIFLLIFSFTPFLLWGDKWKKTAIGQIPFVIGAWFTFTKFVTVGIGPGEVYLWGLFIANLVYGHIAFTIVLLEMRKSIKIRQPMVGQNN
;
A
#
# COMPACT_ATOMS: atom_id res chain seq x y z
N MET A 1 -16.98 -0.97 -12.22
CA MET A 1 -17.21 -1.18 -10.78
C MET A 1 -16.09 -1.95 -10.07
N SER A 2 -15.35 -2.85 -10.74
CA SER A 2 -14.48 -3.83 -10.05
C SER A 2 -13.00 -3.44 -9.82
N ILE A 3 -12.37 -2.65 -10.72
CA ILE A 3 -10.91 -2.40 -10.64
C ILE A 3 -10.52 -1.52 -9.44
N LEU A 4 -11.32 -0.48 -9.14
CA LEU A 4 -11.06 0.44 -8.01
C LEU A 4 -11.14 -0.29 -6.67
N LEU A 5 -12.12 -1.18 -6.52
CA LEU A 5 -12.28 -2.02 -5.33
C LEU A 5 -11.11 -2.99 -5.17
N ILE A 6 -10.64 -3.60 -6.28
CA ILE A 6 -9.47 -4.49 -6.27
C ILE A 6 -8.22 -3.73 -5.82
N PHE A 7 -7.94 -2.56 -6.39
CA PHE A 7 -6.79 -1.74 -5.97
C PHE A 7 -6.91 -1.35 -4.50
N LEU A 8 -8.09 -0.93 -4.06
CA LEU A 8 -8.32 -0.51 -2.69
C LEU A 8 -8.13 -1.66 -1.69
N LEU A 9 -8.59 -2.87 -2.02
CA LEU A 9 -8.31 -4.08 -1.25
C LEU A 9 -6.81 -4.36 -1.17
N ILE A 10 -6.11 -4.42 -2.31
CA ILE A 10 -4.66 -4.71 -2.36
C ILE A 10 -3.87 -3.69 -1.54
N PHE A 11 -4.19 -2.39 -1.67
CA PHE A 11 -3.51 -1.34 -0.92
C PHE A 11 -3.87 -1.30 0.56
N SER A 12 -5.04 -1.82 0.95
CA SER A 12 -5.42 -1.99 2.35
C SER A 12 -4.60 -3.09 3.06
N PHE A 13 -4.07 -4.07 2.31
CA PHE A 13 -3.18 -5.10 2.86
C PHE A 13 -1.71 -4.66 2.97
N THR A 14 -1.29 -3.61 2.26
CA THR A 14 0.09 -3.11 2.31
C THR A 14 0.57 -2.66 3.71
N PRO A 15 -0.21 -1.89 4.50
CA PRO A 15 0.21 -1.55 5.86
C PRO A 15 0.28 -2.78 6.77
N PHE A 16 -0.53 -3.81 6.54
CA PHE A 16 -0.45 -5.06 7.28
C PHE A 16 0.86 -5.81 7.01
N LEU A 17 1.32 -5.83 5.75
CA LEU A 17 2.62 -6.38 5.35
C LEU A 17 3.79 -5.59 5.97
N LEU A 18 3.72 -4.25 5.92
CA LEU A 18 4.74 -3.38 6.55
C LEU A 18 4.79 -3.51 8.08
N TRP A 19 3.68 -3.89 8.71
CA TRP A 19 3.59 -4.05 10.17
C TRP A 19 4.36 -5.26 10.70
N GLY A 20 4.50 -6.30 9.88
CA GLY A 20 5.30 -7.50 10.20
C GLY A 20 6.80 -7.23 10.27
N ASP A 21 7.27 -6.15 9.63
CA ASP A 21 8.67 -5.76 9.55
C ASP A 21 9.00 -4.53 10.41
N LYS A 22 10.27 -4.08 10.40
CA LYS A 22 10.76 -2.90 11.12
C LYS A 22 10.12 -1.56 10.67
N TRP A 23 9.21 -1.58 9.70
CA TRP A 23 8.64 -0.40 9.03
C TRP A 23 7.27 0.05 9.58
N LYS A 24 6.97 -0.26 10.85
CA LYS A 24 5.73 0.16 11.56
C LYS A 24 5.39 1.65 11.42
N LYS A 25 6.39 2.55 11.41
CA LYS A 25 6.14 4.00 11.26
C LYS A 25 5.49 4.35 9.92
N THR A 26 5.96 3.71 8.85
CA THR A 26 5.41 3.88 7.49
C THR A 26 4.02 3.26 7.40
N ALA A 27 3.80 2.11 8.05
CA ALA A 27 2.48 1.48 8.13
C ALA A 27 1.45 2.40 8.80
N ILE A 28 1.80 3.01 9.95
CA ILE A 28 0.90 3.93 10.68
C ILE A 28 0.58 5.17 9.83
N GLY A 29 1.56 5.71 9.11
CA GLY A 29 1.35 6.85 8.21
C GLY A 29 0.41 6.53 7.04
N GLN A 30 0.34 5.28 6.60
CA GLN A 30 -0.52 4.85 5.50
C GLN A 30 -1.99 4.63 5.92
N ILE A 31 -2.26 4.27 7.18
CA ILE A 31 -3.61 4.03 7.71
C ILE A 31 -4.60 5.17 7.41
N PRO A 32 -4.30 6.46 7.67
CA PRO A 32 -5.24 7.54 7.37
C PRO A 32 -5.54 7.68 5.88
N PHE A 33 -4.60 7.36 4.99
CA PHE A 33 -4.82 7.37 3.53
C PHE A 33 -5.70 6.21 3.09
N VAL A 34 -5.52 5.02 3.68
CA VAL A 34 -6.38 3.85 3.41
C VAL A 34 -7.81 4.14 3.86
N ILE A 35 -8.00 4.71 5.05
CA ILE A 35 -9.32 5.11 5.56
C ILE A 35 -9.95 6.17 4.64
N GLY A 36 -9.17 7.18 4.22
CA GLY A 36 -9.64 8.21 3.28
C GLY A 36 -10.05 7.62 1.93
N ALA A 37 -9.31 6.65 1.40
CA ALA A 37 -9.65 5.96 0.16
C ALA A 37 -10.93 5.12 0.29
N TRP A 38 -11.12 4.42 1.42
CA TRP A 38 -12.36 3.70 1.74
C TRP A 38 -13.56 4.64 1.81
N PHE A 39 -13.39 5.82 2.41
CA PHE A 39 -14.44 6.85 2.45
C PHE A 39 -14.79 7.35 1.06
N THR A 40 -13.79 7.72 0.25
CA THR A 40 -13.98 8.12 -1.16
C THR A 40 -14.71 7.04 -1.94
N PHE A 41 -14.32 5.78 -1.78
CA PHE A 41 -14.92 4.66 -2.49
C PHE A 41 -16.39 4.45 -2.09
N THR A 42 -16.69 4.50 -0.79
CA THR A 42 -18.07 4.38 -0.28
C THR A 42 -18.94 5.47 -0.87
N LYS A 43 -18.50 6.74 -0.77
CA LYS A 43 -19.18 7.90 -1.38
C LYS A 43 -19.41 7.74 -2.88
N PHE A 44 -18.39 7.29 -3.61
CA PHE A 44 -18.46 7.06 -5.05
C PHE A 44 -19.53 6.04 -5.43
N VAL A 45 -19.65 4.94 -4.66
CA VAL A 45 -20.63 3.88 -4.92
C VAL A 45 -22.04 4.26 -4.48
N THR A 46 -22.19 5.00 -3.37
CA THR A 46 -23.52 5.28 -2.79
C THR A 46 -24.21 6.51 -3.37
N VAL A 47 -23.46 7.60 -3.62
CA VAL A 47 -24.04 8.91 -4.01
C VAL A 47 -23.44 9.42 -5.32
N GLY A 48 -22.27 8.92 -5.71
CA GLY A 48 -21.49 9.46 -6.83
C GLY A 48 -20.69 10.69 -6.41
N ILE A 49 -19.55 10.92 -7.08
CA ILE A 49 -18.68 12.06 -6.80
C ILE A 49 -19.11 13.24 -7.68
N GLY A 50 -19.63 14.29 -7.03
CA GLY A 50 -19.97 15.56 -7.70
C GLY A 50 -18.72 16.40 -8.03
N PRO A 51 -18.85 17.42 -8.90
CA PRO A 51 -17.73 18.26 -9.34
C PRO A 51 -17.06 19.07 -8.22
N GLY A 52 -17.73 19.28 -7.08
CA GLY A 52 -17.15 19.92 -5.89
C GLY A 52 -16.31 18.97 -5.02
N GLU A 53 -16.35 17.66 -5.26
CA GLU A 53 -15.69 16.64 -4.43
C GLU A 53 -14.49 15.97 -5.12
N VAL A 54 -13.92 16.63 -6.14
CA VAL A 54 -12.74 16.12 -6.88
C VAL A 54 -11.54 15.87 -5.97
N TYR A 55 -11.44 16.56 -4.82
CA TYR A 55 -10.41 16.33 -3.81
C TYR A 55 -10.41 14.88 -3.28
N LEU A 56 -11.57 14.20 -3.27
CA LEU A 56 -11.69 12.80 -2.87
C LEU A 56 -10.92 11.85 -3.80
N TRP A 57 -10.89 12.16 -5.11
CA TRP A 57 -10.04 11.45 -6.07
C TRP A 57 -8.56 11.66 -5.79
N GLY A 58 -8.18 12.86 -5.34
CA GLY A 58 -6.83 13.14 -4.87
C GLY A 58 -6.41 12.25 -3.70
N LEU A 59 -7.30 12.03 -2.72
CA LEU A 59 -7.05 11.09 -1.61
C LEU A 59 -6.91 9.65 -2.09
N PHE A 60 -7.72 9.22 -3.05
CA PHE A 60 -7.64 7.88 -3.62
C PHE A 60 -6.31 7.66 -4.36
N ILE A 61 -5.89 8.63 -5.17
CA ILE A 61 -4.59 8.58 -5.88
C ILE A 61 -3.43 8.67 -4.90
N ALA A 62 -3.52 9.51 -3.87
CA ALA A 62 -2.50 9.60 -2.81
C ALA A 62 -2.33 8.25 -2.09
N ASN A 63 -3.44 7.55 -1.79
CA ASN A 63 -3.39 6.20 -1.25
C ASN A 63 -2.71 5.21 -2.21
N LEU A 64 -2.97 5.33 -3.52
CA LEU A 64 -2.35 4.51 -4.57
C LEU A 64 -0.84 4.72 -4.61
N VAL A 65 -0.38 5.98 -4.62
CA VAL A 65 1.04 6.33 -4.62
C VAL A 65 1.73 5.84 -3.34
N TYR A 66 1.12 6.09 -2.18
CA TYR A 66 1.68 5.67 -0.90
C TYR A 66 1.77 4.15 -0.78
N GLY A 67 0.72 3.46 -1.24
CA GLY A 67 0.69 2.01 -1.32
C GLY A 67 1.78 1.44 -2.24
N HIS A 68 2.11 2.12 -3.34
CA HIS A 68 3.22 1.72 -4.20
C HIS A 68 4.59 1.90 -3.56
N ILE A 69 4.79 3.00 -2.82
CA ILE A 69 6.02 3.24 -2.06
C ILE A 69 6.18 2.15 -1.00
N ALA A 70 5.13 1.90 -0.23
CA ALA A 70 5.06 0.85 0.78
C ALA A 70 5.37 -0.54 0.20
N PHE A 71 4.76 -0.88 -0.94
CA PHE A 71 5.01 -2.14 -1.64
C PHE A 71 6.46 -2.27 -2.11
N THR A 72 7.04 -1.19 -2.63
CA THR A 72 8.45 -1.16 -3.05
C THR A 72 9.39 -1.37 -1.88
N ILE A 73 9.11 -0.79 -0.71
CA ILE A 73 9.88 -1.00 0.52
C ILE A 73 9.83 -2.47 0.94
N VAL A 74 8.63 -3.08 0.95
CA VAL A 74 8.47 -4.51 1.29
C VAL A 74 9.25 -5.39 0.30
N LEU A 75 9.16 -5.14 -1.00
CA LEU A 75 9.92 -5.87 -2.01
C LEU A 75 11.45 -5.74 -1.81
N LEU A 76 11.93 -4.55 -1.50
CA LEU A 76 13.35 -4.30 -1.23
C LEU A 76 13.81 -5.02 0.05
N GLU A 77 13.01 -5.01 1.10
CA GLU A 77 13.30 -5.70 2.36
C GLU A 77 13.31 -7.23 2.17
N MET A 78 12.33 -7.78 1.44
CA MET A 78 12.32 -9.19 1.05
C MET A 78 13.58 -9.58 0.26
N ARG A 79 13.99 -8.74 -0.70
CA ARG A 79 15.23 -8.96 -1.47
C ARG A 79 16.48 -8.94 -0.57
N LYS A 80 16.52 -8.03 0.41
CA LYS A 80 17.63 -7.93 1.37
C LYS A 80 17.68 -9.16 2.28
N SER A 81 16.53 -9.62 2.77
CA SER A 81 16.40 -10.85 3.57
C SER A 81 16.85 -12.10 2.79
N ILE A 82 16.49 -12.21 1.50
CA ILE A 82 16.95 -13.30 0.62
C ILE A 82 18.46 -13.24 0.40
N LYS A 83 19.03 -12.05 0.17
CA LYS A 83 20.48 -11.88 -0.03
C LYS A 83 21.28 -12.24 1.23
N ILE A 84 20.75 -11.98 2.41
CA ILE A 84 21.35 -12.40 3.69
C ILE A 84 21.25 -13.92 3.91
N ARG A 85 20.21 -14.57 3.34
CA ARG A 85 20.00 -16.02 3.42
C ARG A 85 20.74 -16.84 2.37
N GLN A 86 21.47 -16.23 1.44
CA GLN A 86 22.47 -16.99 0.67
C GLN A 86 23.60 -17.31 1.64
N PRO A 87 23.74 -18.56 2.12
CA PRO A 87 24.97 -18.94 2.79
C PRO A 87 26.07 -18.79 1.75
N MET A 88 27.30 -18.59 2.20
CA MET A 88 28.49 -18.73 1.39
C MET A 88 28.63 -20.17 0.85
N VAL A 89 27.77 -20.57 -0.09
CA VAL A 89 27.90 -21.78 -0.90
C VAL A 89 28.80 -21.39 -2.07
N GLY A 90 30.07 -21.19 -1.77
CA GLY A 90 31.04 -20.72 -2.74
C GLY A 90 32.46 -20.57 -2.19
N GLN A 91 32.76 -21.23 -1.08
CA GLN A 91 34.13 -21.32 -0.56
C GLN A 91 34.46 -22.78 -0.25
N ASN A 92 34.65 -23.55 -1.32
CA ASN A 92 35.57 -24.69 -1.39
C ASN A 92 35.43 -25.32 -2.78
N ASN A 93 36.41 -25.03 -3.63
CA ASN A 93 37.11 -25.96 -4.51
C ASN A 93 38.31 -25.24 -5.13
#